data_AF-A0A067BC68-F1
#
_entry.id   AF-A0A067BC68-F1
#
_cell.length_a   1.000
_cell.length_b   1.000
_cell.length_c   1.000
_cell.angle_alpha   90.00
_cell.angle_beta   90.00
_cell.angle_gamma   90.00
#
_symmetry.space_group_name_H-M   'P 1'
#
loop_
_entity.id
_entity.type
_entity.pdbx_description
1 polymer ?
#
loop_
_entity_poly.entity_id
_entity_poly.type
_entity_poly.pdbx_seq_one_letter_code
_entity_poly.pdbx_strand_id
1 'polypeptide(L)'
;MSSAITACFQRHWTVEPPAKTPEEIEAEKYLICIPLWGNRFLTVKSIPFNRWYLFAASFLCQFCCGSLYSWSIYNVPIDTYIYDDPKAGKAVYTFYMACGLLGSTAAVLGPWLERNGPRRGLFLGVS
;
A
#
# COMPACT_ATOMS: atom_id res chain seq x y z
N MET A 1 19.65 2.09 -28.80
CA MET A 1 18.75 2.82 -27.87
C MET A 1 17.73 1.90 -27.18
N SER A 2 17.14 0.92 -27.87
CA SER A 2 16.17 -0.04 -27.29
C SER A 2 16.72 -0.90 -26.12
N SER A 3 17.96 -1.39 -26.20
CA SER A 3 18.55 -2.29 -25.19
C SER A 3 18.65 -1.69 -23.78
N ALA A 4 19.01 -0.41 -23.65
CA ALA A 4 19.16 0.24 -22.34
C ALA A 4 17.83 0.43 -21.60
N ILE A 5 16.75 0.71 -22.35
CA ILE A 5 15.41 0.87 -21.79
C ILE A 5 14.90 -0.49 -21.30
N THR A 6 15.04 -1.55 -22.10
CA THR A 6 14.67 -2.91 -21.69
C THR A 6 15.44 -3.36 -20.44
N ALA A 7 16.75 -3.09 -20.38
CA ALA A 7 17.58 -3.40 -19.22
C ALA A 7 17.13 -2.62 -17.96
N CYS A 8 16.71 -1.36 -18.11
CA CYS A 8 16.18 -0.56 -17.02
C CYS A 8 14.86 -1.13 -16.49
N PHE A 9 13.92 -1.50 -17.36
CA PHE A 9 12.67 -2.15 -16.95
C PHE A 9 12.90 -3.49 -16.27
N GLN A 10 13.78 -4.33 -16.83
CA GLN A 10 14.15 -5.60 -16.22
C GLN A 10 14.73 -5.37 -14.82
N ARG A 11 15.69 -4.46 -14.67
CA ARG A 11 16.27 -4.12 -13.36
C ARG A 11 15.24 -3.58 -12.37
N HIS A 12 14.27 -2.81 -12.85
CA HIS A 12 13.22 -2.28 -11.98
C HIS A 12 12.41 -3.44 -11.38
N TRP A 13 11.98 -4.40 -12.22
CA TRP A 13 11.10 -5.52 -11.84
C TRP A 13 11.82 -6.76 -11.31
N THR A 14 13.15 -6.80 -11.37
CA THR A 14 13.95 -7.79 -10.65
C THR A 14 14.40 -7.21 -9.31
N VAL A 15 13.92 -7.83 -8.23
CA VAL A 15 14.26 -7.45 -6.86
C VAL A 15 15.04 -8.59 -6.22
N GLU A 16 16.30 -8.32 -5.87
CA GLU A 16 17.04 -9.19 -4.97
C GLU A 16 16.67 -8.83 -3.53
N PRO A 17 16.34 -9.81 -2.67
CA PRO A 17 16.01 -9.54 -1.28
C PRO A 17 17.24 -8.97 -0.56
N PRO A 18 17.11 -7.82 0.15
CA PRO A 18 18.23 -7.23 0.87
C PRO A 18 18.70 -8.16 1.99
N ALA A 19 20.01 -8.17 2.25
CA ALA A 19 20.57 -8.92 3.37
C ALA A 19 20.06 -8.36 4.71
N LYS A 20 19.42 -9.21 5.50
CA LYS A 20 18.87 -8.82 6.82
C LYS A 20 19.97 -8.64 7.85
N THR A 21 19.85 -7.60 8.65
CA THR A 21 20.76 -7.35 9.78
C THR A 21 20.41 -8.25 10.97
N PRO A 22 21.38 -8.60 11.85
CA PRO A 22 21.09 -9.41 13.04
C PRO A 22 20.07 -8.76 13.99
N GLU A 23 20.08 -7.43 14.08
CA GLU A 23 19.13 -6.64 14.88
C GLU A 23 17.70 -6.74 14.32
N GLU A 24 17.55 -6.72 13.00
CA GLU A 24 16.27 -6.91 12.33
C GLU A 24 15.72 -8.33 12.54
N ILE A 25 16.57 -9.35 12.50
CA ILE A 25 16.18 -10.75 12.76
C ILE A 25 15.68 -10.93 14.20
N GLU A 26 16.30 -10.26 15.19
CA GLU A 26 15.79 -10.27 16.56
C GLU A 26 14.44 -9.57 16.65
N ALA A 27 14.30 -8.44 15.95
CA ALA A 27 13.09 -7.63 15.99
C ALA A 27 11.88 -8.31 15.33
N GLU A 28 12.10 -9.12 14.29
CA GLU A 28 11.07 -9.92 13.62
C GLU A 28 10.45 -11.01 14.50
N LYS A 29 11.09 -11.39 15.63
CA LYS A 29 10.53 -12.37 16.57
C LYS A 29 9.30 -11.85 17.31
N TYR A 30 9.14 -10.54 17.39
CA TYR A 30 8.07 -9.89 18.14
C TYR A 30 7.03 -9.26 17.20
N LEU A 31 5.77 -9.23 17.62
CA LEU A 31 4.67 -8.74 16.80
C LEU A 31 4.79 -7.23 16.51
N ILE A 32 5.12 -6.46 17.54
CA ILE A 32 5.22 -5.00 17.45
C ILE A 32 6.70 -4.64 17.32
N CYS A 33 7.06 -4.13 16.15
CA CYS A 33 8.39 -3.65 15.82
C CYS A 33 8.26 -2.31 15.08
N ILE A 34 8.67 -1.23 15.74
CA ILE A 34 8.68 0.12 15.17
C ILE A 34 10.13 0.42 14.74
N PRO A 35 10.40 0.57 13.42
CA PRO A 35 11.70 0.99 12.96
C PRO A 35 11.94 2.46 13.35
N LEU A 36 13.01 2.74 14.09
CA LEU A 36 13.50 4.09 14.30
C LEU A 36 14.57 4.41 13.27
N TRP A 37 15.09 5.63 13.35
CA TRP A 37 16.21 6.08 12.54
C TRP A 37 17.42 5.14 12.68
N GLY A 38 17.92 4.63 11.55
CA GLY A 38 19.06 3.71 11.50
C GLY A 38 18.67 2.24 11.68
N ASN A 39 19.53 1.46 12.36
CA ASN A 39 19.29 0.03 12.66
C ASN A 39 18.52 -0.19 13.98
N ARG A 40 18.03 0.86 14.63
CA ARG A 40 17.31 0.73 15.90
C ARG A 40 15.86 0.33 15.69
N PHE A 41 15.43 -0.74 16.35
CA PHE A 41 14.05 -1.20 16.37
C PHE A 41 13.49 -1.14 17.79
N LEU A 42 12.37 -0.44 17.99
CA LEU A 42 11.59 -0.54 19.23
C LEU A 42 10.69 -1.76 19.13
N THR A 43 10.95 -2.76 19.96
CA THR A 43 10.20 -4.02 19.98
C THR A 43 9.53 -4.21 21.33
N VAL A 44 8.26 -4.61 21.30
CA VAL A 44 7.53 -5.00 22.51
C VAL A 44 7.76 -6.49 22.74
N LYS A 45 8.68 -6.83 23.65
CA LYS A 45 9.11 -8.22 23.89
C LYS A 45 8.02 -9.15 24.40
N SER A 46 6.90 -8.60 24.89
CA SER A 46 5.82 -9.35 25.52
C SER A 46 4.97 -10.16 24.55
N ILE A 47 5.00 -9.87 23.24
CA ILE A 47 4.11 -10.52 22.26
C ILE A 47 4.93 -11.17 21.14
N PRO A 48 5.05 -12.51 21.10
CA PRO A 48 5.72 -13.21 20.01
C PRO A 48 4.91 -13.14 18.72
N PHE A 49 5.60 -13.11 17.58
CA PHE A 49 4.96 -13.08 16.27
C PHE A 49 4.31 -14.43 15.93
N ASN A 50 3.06 -14.40 15.46
CA ASN A 50 2.34 -15.54 14.90
C ASN A 50 1.80 -15.18 13.51
N ARG A 51 1.84 -16.14 12.57
CA ARG A 51 1.38 -15.98 11.19
C ARG A 51 -0.10 -15.62 11.08
N TRP A 52 -0.93 -16.00 12.05
CA TRP A 52 -2.36 -15.64 12.07
C TRP A 52 -2.60 -14.12 12.15
N TYR A 53 -1.66 -13.35 12.71
CA TYR A 53 -1.79 -11.89 12.73
C TYR A 53 -1.69 -11.27 11.32
N LEU A 54 -0.96 -11.91 10.39
CA LEU A 54 -0.91 -11.46 8.99
C LEU A 54 -2.29 -11.56 8.34
N PHE A 55 -3.05 -12.61 8.65
CA PHE A 55 -4.39 -12.78 8.14
C PHE A 55 -5.34 -11.68 8.65
N ALA A 56 -5.32 -11.43 9.96
CA ALA A 56 -6.13 -10.36 10.55
C ALA A 56 -5.75 -8.97 10.00
N ALA A 57 -4.45 -8.69 9.84
CA ALA A 57 -3.97 -7.44 9.25
C ALA A 57 -4.43 -7.28 7.80
N SER A 58 -4.33 -8.34 6.98
CA SER A 58 -4.82 -8.34 5.59
C SER A 58 -6.32 -8.05 5.52
N PHE A 59 -7.11 -8.70 6.37
CA PHE A 59 -8.56 -8.47 6.45
C PHE A 59 -8.88 -7.00 6.80
N LEU A 60 -8.18 -6.42 7.78
CA LEU A 60 -8.39 -5.03 8.17
C LEU A 60 -8.04 -4.06 7.03
N CYS A 61 -6.93 -4.28 6.33
CA CYS A 61 -6.57 -3.49 5.16
C CYS A 61 -7.64 -3.59 4.05
N GLN A 62 -8.16 -4.79 3.79
CA GLN A 62 -9.21 -4.99 2.79
C GLN A 62 -10.53 -4.34 3.21
N PHE A 63 -10.87 -4.37 4.50
CA PHE A 63 -12.02 -3.66 5.07
C PHE A 63 -11.91 -2.15 4.87
N CYS A 64 -10.74 -1.55 5.17
CA CYS A 64 -10.48 -0.14 4.90
C CYS A 64 -10.59 0.19 3.41
N CYS A 65 -10.08 -0.68 2.53
CA CYS A 65 -10.20 -0.49 1.08
C CYS A 65 -11.68 -0.49 0.62
N GLY A 66 -12.55 -1.21 1.33
CA GLY A 66 -14.00 -1.21 1.10
C GLY A 66 -14.67 0.15 1.27
N SER A 67 -14.10 1.08 2.04
CA SER A 67 -14.66 2.44 2.17
C SER A 67 -14.66 3.20 0.84
N LEU A 68 -13.76 2.86 -0.09
CA LEU A 68 -13.76 3.42 -1.45
C LEU A 68 -15.03 3.01 -2.22
N TYR A 69 -15.56 1.82 -1.99
CA TYR A 69 -16.77 1.35 -2.67
C TYR A 69 -18.02 2.13 -2.23
N SER A 70 -18.02 2.68 -1.02
CA SER A 70 -19.10 3.56 -0.52
C SER A 70 -19.30 4.81 -1.37
N TRP A 71 -18.32 5.19 -2.22
CA TRP A 71 -18.47 6.26 -3.20
C TRP A 71 -19.68 6.06 -4.12
N SER A 72 -20.04 4.81 -4.42
CA SER A 72 -21.17 4.48 -5.29
C SER A 72 -22.50 5.08 -4.84
N ILE A 73 -22.73 5.17 -3.53
CA ILE A 73 -23.93 5.74 -2.92
C ILE A 73 -23.97 7.27 -3.09
N TYR A 74 -22.80 7.91 -3.14
CA TYR A 74 -22.68 9.36 -3.29
C TYR A 74 -22.82 9.85 -4.73
N ASN A 75 -22.79 8.99 -5.73
CA ASN A 75 -22.86 9.41 -7.12
C ASN A 75 -24.11 10.25 -7.43
N VAL A 76 -25.30 9.77 -7.05
CA VAL A 76 -26.57 10.46 -7.28
C VAL A 76 -26.66 11.81 -6.53
N PRO A 77 -26.39 11.88 -5.21
CA PRO A 77 -26.46 13.17 -4.51
C PRO A 77 -25.39 14.17 -4.99
N ILE A 78 -24.19 13.72 -5.37
CA ILE A 78 -23.15 14.59 -5.94
C ILE A 78 -23.61 15.14 -7.29
N ASP A 79 -24.14 14.29 -8.17
CA ASP A 79 -24.59 14.72 -9.50
C ASP A 79 -25.78 15.70 -9.40
N THR A 80 -26.69 15.47 -8.46
CA THR A 80 -27.83 16.36 -8.19
C THR A 80 -27.36 17.73 -7.66
N TYR A 81 -26.43 17.76 -6.70
CA TYR A 81 -26.03 19.01 -6.06
C TYR A 81 -25.05 19.85 -6.91
N ILE A 82 -24.17 19.21 -7.69
CA ILE A 82 -23.15 19.92 -8.48
C ILE A 82 -23.65 20.23 -9.90
N TYR A 83 -24.43 19.34 -10.51
CA TYR A 83 -24.84 19.45 -11.91
C TYR A 83 -26.34 19.67 -12.12
N ASP A 84 -27.13 19.79 -11.03
CA ASP A 84 -28.59 19.95 -11.04
C ASP A 84 -29.34 18.82 -11.79
N ASP A 85 -28.66 17.69 -12.03
CA ASP A 85 -29.20 16.54 -12.74
C ASP A 85 -28.74 15.23 -12.07
N PRO A 86 -29.64 14.45 -11.46
CA PRO A 86 -29.31 13.17 -10.82
C PRO A 86 -28.82 12.10 -11.79
N LYS A 87 -28.96 12.30 -13.12
CA LYS A 87 -28.52 11.37 -14.16
C LYS A 87 -27.30 11.89 -14.93
N ALA A 88 -26.63 12.94 -14.45
CA ALA A 88 -25.44 13.48 -15.11
C ALA A 88 -24.33 12.44 -15.30
N GLY A 89 -24.19 11.49 -14.37
CA GLY A 89 -23.25 10.37 -14.44
C GLY A 89 -21.78 10.80 -14.33
N LYS A 90 -21.53 12.01 -13.80
CA LYS A 90 -20.19 12.63 -13.80
C LYS A 90 -19.40 12.27 -12.55
N ALA A 91 -20.07 12.10 -11.41
CA ALA A 91 -19.44 11.69 -10.15
C ALA A 91 -18.66 10.36 -10.27
N VAL A 92 -19.10 9.44 -11.14
CA VAL A 92 -18.47 8.12 -11.32
C VAL A 92 -17.06 8.24 -11.92
N TYR A 93 -16.77 9.27 -12.72
CA TYR A 93 -15.44 9.45 -13.31
C TYR A 93 -14.36 9.60 -12.24
N THR A 94 -14.67 10.24 -11.11
CA THR A 94 -13.72 10.37 -9.99
C THR A 94 -13.32 9.01 -9.42
N PHE A 95 -14.28 8.07 -9.30
CA PHE A 95 -14.02 6.71 -8.87
C PHE A 95 -13.12 5.95 -9.84
N TYR A 96 -13.39 6.04 -11.15
CA TYR A 96 -12.55 5.39 -12.16
C TYR A 96 -11.13 5.95 -12.18
N MET A 97 -10.98 7.27 -12.04
CA MET A 97 -9.66 7.89 -11.93
C MET A 97 -8.93 7.44 -10.66
N ALA A 98 -9.62 7.36 -9.52
CA ALA A 98 -9.03 6.86 -8.28
C ALA A 98 -8.56 5.40 -8.40
N CYS A 99 -9.39 4.50 -8.94
CA CYS A 99 -9.01 3.11 -9.18
C CYS A 99 -7.85 2.97 -10.17
N GLY A 100 -7.86 3.78 -11.25
CA GLY A 100 -6.77 3.80 -12.23
C GLY A 100 -5.44 4.28 -11.62
N LEU A 101 -5.48 5.34 -10.81
CA LEU A 101 -4.32 5.85 -10.09
C LEU A 101 -3.81 4.85 -9.06
N LEU A 102 -4.70 4.21 -8.30
CA LEU A 102 -4.33 3.16 -7.34
C LEU A 102 -3.62 1.99 -8.03
N GLY A 103 -4.16 1.48 -9.13
CA GLY A 103 -3.55 0.39 -9.90
C GLY A 103 -2.20 0.77 -10.51
N SER A 104 -2.11 1.96 -11.12
CA SER A 104 -0.85 2.43 -11.72
C SER A 104 0.24 2.67 -10.66
N THR A 105 -0.12 3.22 -9.50
CA THR A 105 0.80 3.43 -8.38
C THR A 105 1.30 2.10 -7.83
N ALA A 106 0.40 1.11 -7.66
CA ALA A 106 0.78 -0.23 -7.22
C ALA A 106 1.75 -0.91 -8.21
N ALA A 107 1.52 -0.76 -9.51
CA ALA A 107 2.40 -1.29 -10.54
C ALA A 107 3.79 -0.62 -10.50
N VAL A 108 3.86 0.71 -10.38
CA VAL A 108 5.13 1.46 -10.41
C VAL A 108 5.94 1.29 -9.12
N LEU A 109 5.27 1.31 -7.97
CA LEU A 109 5.90 1.32 -6.64
C LEU A 109 6.07 -0.08 -6.04
N GLY A 110 5.45 -1.14 -6.59
CA GLY A 110 5.53 -2.49 -6.04
C GLY A 110 6.97 -2.96 -5.80
N PRO A 111 7.85 -2.90 -6.81
CA PRO A 111 9.26 -3.31 -6.64
C PRO A 111 10.11 -2.37 -5.78
N TRP A 112 9.68 -1.11 -5.57
CA TRP A 112 10.27 -0.27 -4.53
C TRP A 112 9.83 -0.71 -3.12
N LEU A 113 8.56 -1.11 -2.96
CA LEU A 113 7.99 -1.62 -1.72
C LEU A 113 8.64 -2.95 -1.31
N GLU A 114 8.90 -3.84 -2.27
CA GLU A 114 9.61 -5.10 -2.03
C GLU A 114 11.04 -4.88 -1.50
N ARG A 115 11.74 -3.85 -2.00
CA ARG A 115 13.11 -3.50 -1.56
C ARG A 115 13.13 -2.86 -0.16
N ASN A 116 12.13 -2.03 0.16
CA ASN A 116 12.10 -1.23 1.39
C ASN A 116 11.25 -1.84 2.51
N GLY A 117 10.48 -2.88 2.19
CA GLY A 117 9.56 -3.55 3.08
C GLY A 117 8.20 -2.83 3.20
N PRO A 118 7.14 -3.59 3.54
CA PRO A 118 5.76 -3.09 3.59
C PRO A 118 5.53 -1.99 4.65
N ARG A 119 6.33 -1.98 5.73
CA ARG A 119 6.18 -1.01 6.83
C ARG A 119 6.45 0.42 6.39
N ARG A 120 7.51 0.64 5.58
CA ARG A 120 7.85 1.97 5.05
C ARG A 120 6.78 2.48 4.10
N GLY A 121 6.21 1.59 3.27
CA GLY A 121 5.07 1.93 2.41
C GLY A 121 3.86 2.39 3.20
N LEU A 122 3.52 1.71 4.30
CA LEU A 122 2.41 2.11 5.17
C LEU A 122 2.63 3.50 5.77
N PHE A 123 3.81 3.78 6.32
CA PHE A 123 4.12 5.11 6.88
C PHE A 123 3.98 6.22 5.83
N LEU A 124 4.51 6.02 4.62
CA LEU A 124 4.39 7.00 3.54
C LEU A 124 2.94 7.23 3.09
N GLY A 125 2.10 6.20 3.13
CA GLY A 125 0.69 6.32 2.72
C GLY A 125 -0.23 6.96 3.77
N VAL A 126 0.15 6.94 5.05
CA VAL A 126 -0.62 7.54 6.16
C VAL A 126 -0.18 9.00 6.44
N SER A 127 1.02 9.38 5.98
CA SER A 127 1.57 10.74 6.15
C SER A 127 0.90 11.74 5.22
#